data_AF-A0A348XH44-F1
#
_entry.id   AF-A0A348XH44-F1
#
_cell.length_a   1.000
_cell.length_b   1.000
_cell.length_c   1.000
_cell.angle_alpha   90.00
_cell.angle_beta   90.00
_cell.angle_gamma   90.00
#
_symmetry.space_group_name_H-M   'P 1'
#
loop_
_entity.id
_entity.type
_entity.pdbx_description
1 polymer ?
#
loop_
_entity_poly.entity_id
_entity_poly.type
_entity_poly.pdbx_seq_one_letter_code
_entity_poly.pdbx_strand_id
1 'polypeptide(L)'
;MKALKQQIRKLLITPGMKLPVDEPPLRVAGETQRSEYDDALLDIIMLAPLLAVASPILSLGATWRIFVQHGLYAWLVSATLCFVVASVIGPLSLRTLLKGRKDVRAHFLGWQAEVVVGMRLGDARDKGYKIFNDVPETAKDGKLFNLDHVAIGPGGIYVIETKGRSKSEDGGSVDDLKSASSIHPAVPS
;
A
#
# COMPACT_ATOMS: atom_id res chain seq x y z
N MET A 1 9.15 -8.82 0.07
CA MET A 1 8.07 -9.50 0.84
C MET A 1 7.45 -10.75 0.21
N LYS A 2 7.08 -10.76 -1.08
CA LYS A 2 6.32 -11.88 -1.70
C LYS A 2 6.99 -13.26 -1.56
N ALA A 3 8.30 -13.34 -1.80
CA ALA A 3 9.07 -14.59 -1.64
C ALA A 3 9.11 -15.11 -0.18
N LEU A 4 9.18 -14.19 0.80
CA LEU A 4 9.19 -14.52 2.23
C LEU A 4 7.84 -15.07 2.68
N LYS A 5 6.72 -14.45 2.26
CA LYS A 5 5.36 -14.95 2.52
C LYS A 5 5.17 -16.36 1.95
N GLN A 6 5.73 -16.63 0.77
CA GLN A 6 5.64 -17.93 0.12
C GLN A 6 6.50 -19.00 0.83
N GLN A 7 7.68 -18.64 1.34
CA GLN A 7 8.51 -19.52 2.16
C GLN A 7 7.86 -19.85 3.51
N ILE A 8 7.28 -18.85 4.20
CA ILE A 8 6.54 -19.06 5.46
C ILE A 8 5.34 -19.98 5.24
N ARG A 9 4.59 -19.81 4.14
CA ARG A 9 3.47 -20.70 3.79
C ARG A 9 3.92 -22.15 3.59
N LYS A 10 5.08 -22.38 2.95
CA LYS A 10 5.66 -23.72 2.79
C LYS A 10 6.12 -24.35 4.11
N LEU A 11 6.54 -23.53 5.08
CA LEU A 11 6.96 -23.99 6.41
C LEU A 11 5.77 -24.30 7.33
N LEU A 12 4.67 -23.56 7.20
CA LEU A 12 3.48 -23.72 8.04
C LEU A 12 2.54 -24.84 7.57
N ILE A 13 2.58 -25.20 6.29
CA ILE A 13 1.74 -26.29 5.75
C ILE A 13 2.51 -27.61 5.85
N THR A 14 2.06 -28.50 6.73
CA THR A 14 2.58 -29.87 6.82
C THR A 14 2.32 -30.62 5.51
N PRO A 15 3.34 -31.25 4.90
CA PRO A 15 3.12 -32.05 3.69
C PRO A 15 2.10 -33.17 3.97
N GLY A 16 1.04 -33.23 3.16
CA GLY A 16 -0.06 -34.19 3.29
C GLY A 16 -1.33 -33.66 3.99
N MET A 17 -1.32 -32.43 4.50
CA MET A 17 -2.51 -31.79 5.06
C MET A 17 -3.47 -31.37 3.94
N LYS A 18 -4.63 -32.02 3.83
CA LYS A 18 -5.73 -31.56 2.96
C LYS A 18 -6.40 -30.36 3.62
N LEU A 19 -6.41 -29.22 2.95
CA LEU A 19 -7.13 -28.06 3.43
C LEU A 19 -8.64 -28.35 3.35
N PRO A 20 -9.46 -27.87 4.31
CA PRO A 20 -10.91 -28.03 4.24
C PRO A 20 -11.55 -27.33 3.02
N VAL A 21 -10.80 -26.42 2.41
CA VAL A 21 -11.21 -25.65 1.23
C VAL A 21 -10.03 -25.67 0.26
N ASP A 22 -10.24 -26.26 -0.92
CA ASP A 22 -9.23 -26.36 -1.97
C ASP A 22 -9.17 -25.10 -2.84
N GLU A 23 -10.26 -24.32 -2.85
CA GLU A 23 -10.36 -23.08 -3.63
C GLU A 23 -9.91 -21.86 -2.82
N PRO A 24 -9.11 -20.95 -3.40
CA PRO A 24 -8.80 -19.69 -2.74
C PRO A 24 -10.10 -18.90 -2.52
N PRO A 25 -10.27 -18.25 -1.36
CA PRO A 25 -11.44 -17.43 -1.09
C PRO A 25 -11.53 -16.31 -2.14
N LEU A 26 -12.76 -15.88 -2.43
CA LEU A 26 -13.01 -14.69 -3.24
C LEU A 26 -12.28 -13.49 -2.63
N ARG A 27 -11.63 -12.70 -3.49
CA ARG A 27 -10.94 -11.49 -3.07
C ARG A 27 -11.90 -10.52 -2.40
N VAL A 28 -11.41 -9.90 -1.34
CA VAL A 28 -12.13 -8.82 -0.66
C VAL A 28 -11.91 -7.52 -1.41
N ALA A 29 -12.88 -6.60 -1.33
CA ALA A 29 -12.70 -5.25 -1.83
C ALA A 29 -11.49 -4.58 -1.16
N GLY A 30 -10.64 -3.90 -1.92
CA GLY A 30 -9.46 -3.26 -1.37
C GLY A 30 -8.28 -4.16 -1.06
N GLU A 31 -8.27 -5.45 -1.43
CA GLU A 31 -7.19 -6.37 -1.04
C GLU A 31 -5.82 -5.95 -1.59
N THR A 32 -5.74 -5.66 -2.90
CA THR A 32 -4.50 -5.17 -3.52
C THR A 32 -4.06 -3.83 -2.91
N GLN A 33 -4.98 -2.87 -2.79
CA GLN A 33 -4.65 -1.53 -2.29
C GLN A 33 -4.28 -1.52 -0.80
N ARG A 34 -4.87 -2.41 0.00
CA ARG A 34 -4.46 -2.65 1.40
C ARG A 34 -3.02 -3.13 1.47
N SER A 35 -2.61 -4.03 0.58
CA SER A 35 -1.23 -4.54 0.58
C SER A 35 -0.21 -3.44 0.26
N GLU A 36 -0.54 -2.52 -0.64
CA GLU A 36 0.29 -1.35 -0.96
C GLU A 36 0.33 -0.36 0.21
N TYR A 37 -0.80 -0.13 0.88
CA TYR A 37 -0.86 0.68 2.11
C TYR A 37 0.02 0.09 3.21
N ASP A 38 -0.07 -1.22 3.47
CA ASP A 38 0.72 -1.90 4.50
C ASP A 38 2.22 -1.82 4.17
N ASP A 39 2.60 -2.04 2.91
CA ASP A 39 3.99 -1.94 2.46
C ASP A 39 4.52 -0.50 2.61
N ALA A 40 3.74 0.52 2.22
CA ALA A 40 4.11 1.92 2.40
C ALA A 40 4.18 2.34 3.88
N LEU A 41 3.32 1.77 4.73
CA LEU A 41 3.35 2.00 6.18
C LEU A 41 4.63 1.42 6.81
N LEU A 42 5.03 0.20 6.40
CA LEU A 42 6.26 -0.44 6.84
C LEU A 42 7.49 0.38 6.45
N ASP A 43 7.54 0.89 5.22
CA ASP A 43 8.67 1.72 4.76
C ASP A 43 8.83 3.00 5.60
N ILE A 44 7.72 3.65 5.99
CA ILE A 44 7.73 4.85 6.83
C ILE A 44 8.08 4.53 8.29
N ILE A 45 7.53 3.46 8.85
CA ILE A 45 7.68 3.15 10.28
C ILE A 45 9.03 2.49 10.57
N MET A 46 9.50 1.60 9.70
CA MET A 46 10.67 0.77 9.96
C MET A 46 11.93 1.31 9.28
N LEU A 47 11.90 1.53 7.97
CA LEU A 47 13.12 1.74 7.20
C LEU A 47 13.66 3.16 7.33
N ALA A 48 12.78 4.16 7.22
CA ALA A 48 13.21 5.55 7.24
C ALA A 48 13.71 6.05 8.62
N PRO A 49 13.08 5.71 9.76
CA PRO A 49 13.55 6.12 11.08
C PRO A 49 14.82 5.36 11.48
N LEU A 50 14.95 4.09 11.09
CA LEU A 50 16.17 3.31 11.34
C LEU A 50 17.39 3.99 10.71
N LEU A 51 17.30 4.41 9.44
CA LEU A 51 18.40 5.11 8.78
C LEU A 51 18.63 6.51 9.35
N ALA A 52 17.57 7.24 9.70
CA ALA A 52 17.66 8.60 10.22
C ALA A 52 18.19 8.67 11.67
N VAL A 53 17.89 7.68 12.50
CA VAL A 53 18.18 7.69 13.95
C VAL A 53 19.38 6.79 14.30
N ALA A 54 19.53 5.61 13.69
CA ALA A 54 20.65 4.73 14.02
C ALA A 54 21.99 5.30 13.52
N SER A 55 22.00 5.97 12.37
CA SER A 55 23.20 6.60 11.79
C SER A 55 23.86 7.62 12.73
N PRO A 56 23.14 8.64 13.26
CA PRO A 56 23.74 9.61 14.17
C PRO A 56 24.14 8.99 15.52
N ILE A 57 23.35 8.05 16.07
CA ILE A 57 23.68 7.40 17.36
C ILE A 57 24.98 6.60 17.27
N LEU A 58 25.15 5.80 16.21
CA LEU A 58 26.38 5.03 15.98
C LEU A 58 27.58 5.95 15.71
N SER A 59 27.35 7.04 14.96
CA SER A 59 28.36 8.05 14.66
C SER A 59 28.84 8.81 15.91
N LEU A 60 27.93 9.21 16.80
CA LEU A 60 28.25 9.85 18.08
C LEU A 60 29.07 8.93 19.00
N GLY A 61 28.69 7.65 19.09
CA GLY A 61 29.43 6.66 19.86
C GLY A 61 30.84 6.40 19.31
N ALA A 62 31.00 6.36 17.99
CA ALA A 62 32.28 6.16 17.32
C ALA A 62 33.21 7.37 17.47
N THR A 63 32.70 8.59 17.26
CA THR A 63 33.48 9.83 17.38
C THR A 63 33.97 10.07 18.82
N TRP A 64 33.15 9.77 19.83
CA TRP A 64 33.57 9.83 21.23
C TRP A 64 34.75 8.88 21.54
N ARG A 65 34.69 7.64 21.05
CA ARG A 65 35.80 6.68 21.21
C ARG A 65 37.10 7.16 20.55
N ILE A 66 36.99 7.72 19.34
CA ILE A 66 38.16 8.24 18.61
C ILE A 66 38.79 9.41 19.36
N PHE A 67 38.00 10.30 19.96
CA PHE A 67 38.50 11.39 20.77
C PHE A 67 39.34 10.91 21.97
N VAL A 68 38.82 9.94 22.72
CA VAL A 68 39.50 9.40 23.91
C VAL A 68 40.80 8.68 23.54
N GLN A 69 40.86 8.02 22.39
CA GLN A 69 42.02 7.20 21.99
C GLN A 69 43.09 7.94 21.21
N HIS A 70 42.71 8.93 20.39
CA HIS A 70 43.59 9.53 19.38
C HIS A 70 43.63 11.07 19.43
N GLY A 71 42.90 11.68 20.37
CA GLY A 71 42.92 13.13 20.61
C GLY A 71 42.11 13.94 19.60
N LEU A 72 42.25 15.27 19.70
CA LEU A 72 41.36 16.24 19.05
C LEU A 72 41.42 16.21 17.52
N TYR A 73 42.59 16.01 16.92
CA TYR A 73 42.74 16.02 15.46
C TYR A 73 42.00 14.86 14.78
N ALA A 74 42.15 13.64 15.32
CA ALA A 74 41.42 12.47 14.84
C ALA A 74 39.90 12.61 15.03
N TRP A 75 39.49 13.27 16.11
CA TRP A 75 38.09 13.62 16.33
C TRP A 75 37.55 14.59 15.27
N LEU A 76 38.26 15.68 14.96
CA LEU A 76 37.83 16.65 13.94
C LEU A 76 37.66 16.02 12.55
N VAL A 77 38.60 15.14 12.15
CA VAL A 77 38.52 14.43 10.86
C VAL A 77 37.30 13.50 10.83
N SER A 78 37.09 12.70 11.88
CA SER A 78 35.96 11.78 11.97
C SER A 78 34.60 12.49 12.06
N ALA A 79 34.52 13.62 12.78
CA ALA A 79 33.33 14.45 12.86
C ALA A 79 32.97 15.07 11.50
N THR A 80 33.97 15.56 10.77
CA THR A 80 33.76 16.14 9.42
C THR A 80 33.23 15.08 8.45
N LEU A 81 33.78 13.87 8.48
CA LEU A 81 33.30 12.77 7.64
C LEU A 81 31.85 12.38 7.98
N CYS A 82 31.51 12.31 9.27
CA CYS A 82 30.16 12.03 9.72
C CYS A 82 29.16 13.12 9.30
N PHE A 83 29.57 14.39 9.36
CA PHE A 83 28.76 15.52 8.93
C PHE A 83 28.46 15.45 7.42
N VAL A 84 29.47 15.14 6.59
CA VAL A 84 29.28 14.96 5.14
C VAL A 84 28.30 13.83 4.86
N VAL A 85 28.44 12.68 5.53
CA VAL A 85 27.51 11.55 5.37
C VAL A 85 26.09 11.92 5.80
N ALA A 86 25.93 12.58 6.95
CA ALA A 86 24.64 13.02 7.45
C ALA A 86 23.97 14.05 6.53
N SER A 87 24.75 14.92 5.88
CA SER A 87 24.25 15.93 4.93
C SER A 87 23.64 15.32 3.67
N VAL A 88 24.03 14.08 3.32
CA VAL A 88 23.48 13.35 2.17
C VAL A 88 22.33 12.43 2.61
N ILE A 89 22.50 11.68 3.70
CA ILE A 89 21.51 10.71 4.17
C ILE A 89 20.26 11.43 4.73
N GLY A 90 20.45 12.50 5.52
CA GLY A 90 19.35 13.21 6.17
C GLY A 90 18.28 13.71 5.18
N PRO A 91 18.64 14.45 4.11
CA PRO A 91 17.67 14.90 3.12
C PRO A 91 17.00 13.76 2.34
N LEU A 92 17.71 12.66 2.06
CA LEU A 92 17.14 11.49 1.39
C LEU A 92 16.10 10.80 2.29
N SER A 93 16.42 10.58 3.57
CA SER A 93 15.51 10.03 4.56
C SER A 93 14.29 10.94 4.79
N LEU A 94 14.47 12.26 4.79
CA LEU A 94 13.34 13.19 4.91
C LEU A 94 12.43 13.14 3.68
N ARG A 95 13.01 13.06 2.47
CA ARG A 95 12.24 12.92 1.23
C ARG A 95 11.45 11.62 1.18
N THR A 96 12.04 10.49 1.60
CA THR A 96 11.33 9.20 1.66
C THR A 96 10.20 9.23 2.68
N LEU A 97 10.40 9.86 3.84
CA LEU A 97 9.34 10.07 4.83
C LEU A 97 8.18 10.91 4.28
N LEU A 98 8.48 12.06 3.69
CA LEU A 98 7.45 12.97 3.15
C LEU A 98 6.69 12.35 1.98
N LYS A 99 7.39 11.63 1.09
CA LYS A 99 6.77 10.91 -0.02
C LYS A 99 5.89 9.77 0.50
N GLY A 100 6.44 8.92 1.37
CA GLY A 100 5.69 7.82 1.98
C GLY A 100 4.42 8.32 2.67
N ARG A 101 4.48 9.45 3.38
CA ARG A 101 3.30 9.99 4.08
C ARG A 101 2.17 10.36 3.13
N LYS A 102 2.50 10.87 1.93
CA LYS A 102 1.53 11.15 0.87
C LYS A 102 0.99 9.86 0.28
N ASP A 103 1.87 8.91 -0.01
CA ASP A 103 1.52 7.62 -0.61
C ASP A 103 0.58 6.84 0.33
N VAL A 104 0.93 6.70 1.61
CA VAL A 104 0.09 6.07 2.64
C VAL A 104 -1.28 6.72 2.72
N ARG A 105 -1.37 8.05 2.72
CA ARG A 105 -2.66 8.74 2.77
C ARG A 105 -3.50 8.47 1.52
N ALA A 106 -2.87 8.48 0.34
CA ALA A 106 -3.56 8.20 -0.92
C ALA A 106 -4.08 6.75 -0.97
N HIS A 107 -3.23 5.78 -0.65
CA HIS A 107 -3.60 4.36 -0.60
C HIS A 107 -4.69 4.10 0.45
N PHE A 108 -4.62 4.76 1.61
CA PHE A 108 -5.65 4.63 2.65
C PHE A 108 -7.02 5.14 2.20
N LEU A 109 -7.05 6.29 1.51
CA LEU A 109 -8.30 6.87 1.00
C LEU A 109 -8.90 6.01 -0.11
N GLY A 110 -8.08 5.52 -1.03
CA GLY A 110 -8.52 4.56 -2.05
C GLY A 110 -9.10 3.30 -1.40
N TRP A 111 -8.33 2.70 -0.47
CA TRP A 111 -8.69 1.44 0.17
C TRP A 111 -10.04 1.53 0.89
N GLN A 112 -10.24 2.59 1.67
CA GLN A 112 -11.52 2.81 2.33
C GLN A 112 -12.68 2.99 1.36
N ALA A 113 -12.46 3.70 0.25
CA ALA A 113 -13.49 3.89 -0.76
C ALA A 113 -13.89 2.55 -1.39
N GLU A 114 -12.92 1.73 -1.80
CA GLU A 114 -13.17 0.39 -2.35
C GLU A 114 -13.91 -0.51 -1.37
N VAL A 115 -13.51 -0.50 -0.09
CA VAL A 115 -14.18 -1.29 0.95
C VAL A 115 -15.63 -0.83 1.14
N VAL A 116 -15.89 0.47 1.22
CA VAL A 116 -17.24 1.02 1.39
C VAL A 116 -18.14 0.72 0.19
N VAL A 117 -17.63 0.89 -1.03
CA VAL A 117 -18.38 0.57 -2.26
C VAL A 117 -18.64 -0.94 -2.32
N GLY A 118 -17.65 -1.78 -2.06
CA GLY A 118 -17.79 -3.23 -2.01
C GLY A 118 -18.85 -3.69 -1.00
N MET A 119 -18.90 -3.06 0.18
CA MET A 119 -19.95 -3.32 1.18
C MET A 119 -21.34 -2.94 0.65
N ARG A 120 -21.49 -1.76 0.00
CA ARG A 120 -22.76 -1.30 -0.56
C ARG A 120 -23.23 -2.15 -1.75
N LEU A 121 -22.30 -2.68 -2.54
CA LEU A 121 -22.62 -3.64 -3.59
C LEU A 121 -23.10 -4.99 -3.04
N GLY A 122 -22.84 -5.27 -1.76
CA GLY A 122 -23.45 -6.39 -1.05
C GLY A 122 -24.97 -6.41 -1.18
N ASP A 123 -25.63 -5.25 -1.07
CA ASP A 123 -27.09 -5.10 -1.19
C ASP A 123 -27.62 -5.49 -2.59
N ALA A 124 -26.77 -5.43 -3.63
CA ALA A 124 -27.14 -5.85 -4.97
C ALA A 124 -27.22 -7.38 -5.09
N ARG A 125 -26.58 -8.13 -4.20
CA ARG A 125 -26.62 -9.60 -4.19
C ARG A 125 -28.04 -10.11 -3.96
N ASP A 126 -28.80 -9.43 -3.12
CA ASP A 126 -30.21 -9.74 -2.85
C ASP A 126 -31.10 -9.57 -4.10
N LYS A 127 -30.63 -8.80 -5.09
CA LYS A 127 -31.31 -8.57 -6.37
C LYS A 127 -30.84 -9.55 -7.47
N GLY A 128 -30.10 -10.59 -7.10
CA GLY A 128 -29.59 -11.61 -8.03
C GLY A 128 -28.28 -11.24 -8.73
N TYR A 129 -27.57 -10.21 -8.27
CA TYR A 129 -26.25 -9.88 -8.81
C TYR A 129 -25.14 -10.68 -8.11
N LYS A 130 -24.22 -11.22 -8.91
CA LYS A 130 -22.94 -11.75 -8.41
C LYS A 130 -21.90 -10.64 -8.46
N ILE A 131 -21.28 -10.35 -7.31
CA ILE A 131 -20.28 -9.29 -7.16
C ILE A 131 -18.90 -9.91 -6.97
N PHE A 132 -17.97 -9.57 -7.86
CA PHE A 132 -16.55 -9.91 -7.80
C PHE A 132 -15.75 -8.65 -7.53
N ASN A 133 -14.81 -8.69 -6.59
CA ASN A 133 -13.96 -7.55 -6.25
C ASN A 133 -12.52 -7.83 -6.67
N ASP A 134 -11.75 -6.78 -6.97
CA ASP A 134 -10.31 -6.82 -7.24
C ASP A 134 -9.94 -7.88 -8.29
N VAL A 135 -10.65 -7.83 -9.43
CA VAL A 135 -10.56 -8.79 -10.52
C VAL A 135 -9.35 -8.45 -11.40
N PRO A 136 -8.33 -9.30 -11.49
CA PRO A 136 -7.17 -9.06 -12.34
C PRO A 136 -7.50 -9.29 -13.81
N GLU A 137 -7.11 -8.37 -14.67
CA GLU A 137 -7.33 -8.41 -16.12
C GLU A 137 -6.05 -8.03 -16.88
N THR A 138 -5.94 -8.46 -18.13
CA THR A 138 -4.81 -8.11 -19.01
C THR A 138 -5.27 -7.21 -20.13
N ALA A 139 -4.73 -5.99 -20.18
CA ALA A 139 -5.01 -5.04 -21.25
C ALA A 139 -4.47 -5.55 -22.59
N LYS A 140 -4.99 -4.99 -23.69
CA LYS A 140 -4.57 -5.37 -25.06
C LYS A 140 -3.07 -5.18 -25.32
N ASP A 141 -2.41 -4.31 -24.56
CA ASP A 141 -0.96 -4.07 -24.61
C ASP A 141 -0.16 -5.02 -23.70
N GLY A 142 -0.81 -6.02 -23.10
CA GLY A 142 -0.20 -7.00 -22.20
C GLY A 142 -0.01 -6.52 -20.76
N LYS A 143 -0.46 -5.31 -20.41
CA LYS A 143 -0.34 -4.82 -19.02
C LYS A 143 -1.44 -5.40 -18.13
N LEU A 144 -1.03 -5.85 -16.94
CA LEU A 144 -1.97 -6.25 -15.89
C LEU A 144 -2.60 -5.01 -15.26
N PHE A 145 -3.92 -5.02 -15.12
CA PHE A 145 -4.68 -4.03 -14.37
C PHE A 145 -5.77 -4.74 -13.57
N ASN A 146 -6.23 -4.15 -12.47
CA ASN A 146 -7.32 -4.70 -11.67
C ASN A 146 -8.59 -3.88 -11.93
N LEU A 147 -9.73 -4.57 -11.92
CA LEU A 147 -11.05 -3.97 -11.85
C LEU A 147 -11.51 -4.01 -10.40
N ASP A 148 -11.83 -2.85 -9.82
CA ASP A 148 -12.18 -2.74 -8.40
C ASP A 148 -13.40 -3.60 -8.07
N HIS A 149 -14.47 -3.50 -8.88
CA HIS A 149 -15.64 -4.38 -8.76
C HIS A 149 -16.28 -4.71 -10.12
N VAL A 150 -16.78 -5.95 -10.23
CA VAL A 150 -17.57 -6.44 -11.36
C VAL A 150 -18.88 -7.04 -10.84
N ALA A 151 -20.00 -6.54 -11.33
CA ALA A 151 -21.34 -7.03 -11.00
C ALA A 151 -21.96 -7.71 -12.22
N ILE A 152 -22.41 -8.96 -12.05
CA ILE A 152 -23.03 -9.76 -13.11
C ILE A 152 -24.43 -10.16 -12.66
N GLY A 153 -25.46 -9.79 -13.41
CA GLY A 153 -26.84 -10.11 -13.05
C GLY A 153 -27.83 -9.95 -14.19
N PRO A 154 -29.13 -9.94 -13.89
CA PRO A 154 -30.20 -9.90 -14.90
C PRO A 154 -30.14 -8.69 -15.84
N GLY A 155 -29.59 -7.56 -15.36
CA GLY A 155 -29.41 -6.34 -16.16
C GLY A 155 -28.12 -6.29 -16.99
N GLY A 156 -27.29 -7.33 -16.95
CA GLY A 156 -26.02 -7.39 -17.67
C GLY A 156 -24.78 -7.37 -16.76
N ILE A 157 -23.65 -6.96 -17.35
CA ILE A 157 -22.34 -6.88 -16.69
C ILE A 157 -21.99 -5.41 -16.47
N TYR A 158 -21.64 -5.07 -15.23
CA TYR A 158 -21.22 -3.73 -14.83
C TYR A 158 -19.82 -3.78 -14.24
N VAL A 159 -18.96 -2.90 -14.74
CA VAL A 159 -17.63 -2.66 -14.19
C VAL A 159 -17.70 -1.35 -13.39
N ILE A 160 -17.28 -1.39 -12.14
CA ILE A 160 -17.39 -0.29 -11.20
C ILE A 160 -15.99 0.03 -10.72
N GLU A 161 -15.54 1.24 -11.08
CA GLU A 161 -14.27 1.82 -10.65
C GLU A 161 -14.51 2.73 -9.45
N THR A 162 -13.68 2.62 -8.42
CA THR A 162 -13.79 3.41 -7.20
C THR A 162 -12.65 4.43 -7.10
N LYS A 163 -12.98 5.68 -6.78
CA LYS A 163 -11.98 6.73 -6.51
C LYS A 163 -12.20 7.35 -5.13
N GLY A 164 -11.30 7.04 -4.20
CA GLY A 164 -11.22 7.73 -2.92
C GLY A 164 -10.56 9.09 -3.07
N ARG A 165 -11.31 10.18 -2.83
CA ARG A 165 -10.76 11.54 -2.74
C ARG A 165 -10.95 12.10 -1.35
N SER A 166 -9.96 12.86 -0.86
CA SER A 166 -10.13 13.63 0.37
C SER A 166 -11.14 14.74 0.13
N LYS A 167 -12.05 14.96 1.08
CA LYS A 167 -12.90 16.16 1.06
C LYS A 167 -12.03 17.41 1.20
N SER A 168 -12.34 18.44 0.42
CA SER A 168 -11.90 19.81 0.70
C SER A 168 -12.59 20.32 1.97
N GLU A 169 -11.98 21.26 2.67
CA GLU A 169 -12.54 21.88 3.89
C GLU A 169 -13.85 22.64 3.62
N ASP A 170 -14.09 23.05 2.37
CA ASP A 170 -15.38 23.55 1.90
C ASP A 170 -16.31 22.36 1.64
N GLY A 171 -17.14 22.05 2.64
CA GLY A 171 -18.02 20.89 2.66
C GLY A 171 -19.04 20.87 1.51
N GLY A 172 -18.84 19.95 0.57
CA GLY A 172 -19.86 19.52 -0.37
C GLY A 172 -19.61 18.07 -0.75
N SER A 173 -20.39 17.12 -0.23
CA SER A 173 -20.27 15.72 -0.69
C SER A 173 -21.45 14.82 -0.31
N VAL A 174 -22.65 15.37 -0.10
CA VAL A 174 -23.85 14.50 -0.14
C VAL A 174 -24.25 14.22 -1.61
N ASP A 175 -23.73 15.02 -2.56
CA ASP A 175 -24.10 14.93 -3.97
C ASP A 175 -23.10 14.17 -4.86
N ASP A 176 -21.84 13.96 -4.45
CA ASP A 176 -20.83 13.33 -5.32
C ASP A 176 -20.99 11.81 -5.47
N LEU A 177 -21.69 11.15 -4.55
CA LEU A 177 -22.09 9.75 -4.73
C LEU A 177 -23.10 9.57 -5.87
N LYS A 178 -23.79 10.63 -6.31
CA LYS A 178 -24.68 10.58 -7.47
C LYS A 178 -23.94 10.66 -8.81
N SER A 179 -22.71 11.22 -8.86
CA SER A 179 -22.01 11.39 -10.14
C SER A 179 -21.25 10.14 -10.59
N ALA A 180 -20.98 9.20 -9.69
CA ALA A 180 -20.27 7.94 -10.00
C ALA A 180 -21.19 6.85 -10.58
N SER A 181 -22.49 7.12 -10.78
CA SER A 181 -23.44 6.17 -11.38
C SER A 181 -23.44 6.19 -12.92
N SER A 182 -22.37 6.67 -13.57
CA SER A 182 -22.19 6.48 -15.02
C SER A 182 -21.83 5.01 -15.28
N ILE A 183 -22.84 4.16 -15.15
CA ILE A 183 -22.81 2.75 -15.46
C ILE A 183 -22.80 2.64 -16.99
N HIS A 184 -21.65 2.34 -17.58
CA HIS A 184 -21.59 1.96 -18.98
C HIS A 184 -21.96 0.47 -19.09
N PRO A 185 -23.05 0.10 -19.79
CA PRO A 185 -23.33 -1.29 -20.08
C PRO A 185 -22.21 -1.81 -21.00
N ALA A 186 -21.56 -2.90 -20.59
CA ALA A 186 -20.67 -3.62 -21.48
C ALA A 186 -21.52 -4.20 -22.62
N VAL A 187 -21.35 -3.68 -23.84
CA VAL A 187 -22.00 -4.21 -25.03
C VAL A 187 -21.35 -5.56 -25.34
N PRO A 188 -22.10 -6.68 -25.34
CA PRO A 188 -21.54 -7.95 -25.76
C PRO A 188 -21.27 -7.91 -27.27
N SER A 189 -20.06 -8.33 -27.65
CA SER A 189 -19.66 -8.60 -29.03
C SER A 189 -20.19 -9.95 -29.50
#